data_AF-A0A7V8FHR6-F1
#
_entry.id   AF-A0A7V8FHR6-F1
#
_cell.length_a   1.000
_cell.length_b   1.000
_cell.length_c   1.000
_cell.angle_alpha   90.00
_cell.angle_beta   90.00
_cell.angle_gamma   90.00
#
_symmetry.space_group_name_H-M   'P 1'
#
loop_
_entity.id
_entity.type
_entity.pdbx_description
1 polymer ?
#
loop_
_entity_poly.entity_id
_entity_poly.type
_entity_poly.pdbx_seq_one_letter_code
_entity_poly.pdbx_strand_id
1 'polypeptide(L)'
;MGVLAVLLLALAVWLVSRCWPVPAAQRQALAQLDSPVHASGRNGFAQLWLLAYDGPDAAGRERLLAEDVARWQGGLPGQRAGVSVAAERLHAVPLGAGSRCGTRGIDCLAQVRAEPQRFARVHQGHAALHARVADLAGYGHFRSPFVLAPRDVCVPLPALLPLMDPGSAHALAFVQGDHAAGLAGICATLLAGRRLVHGSDALVTSVLGAALVETQARLLSEMLAELPAGQPLPPACHAALQPMGVDEQDLCPALRGEFALSTPALDAESARLPWNGLVFDVQATRLCMAPHYAWACGSAARQALAEDRPLEVPPAPPQGIECLSNILGCRLAAIAFPAIQPYAARSQDAAAMLRLVAAQCWLRQQPGPRAQALSHLPAEMRSATRVPELGPDGLSL
;
A
#
# COMPACT_ATOMS: atom_id res chain seq x y z
N MET A 1 15.89 -18.19 55.16
CA MET A 1 14.42 -17.98 55.16
C MET A 1 13.96 -16.86 54.23
N GLY A 2 14.57 -15.67 54.25
CA GLY A 2 14.14 -14.55 53.38
C GLY A 2 14.23 -14.79 51.88
N VAL A 3 15.35 -15.36 51.38
CA VAL A 3 15.55 -15.60 49.93
C VAL A 3 14.54 -16.60 49.35
N LEU A 4 14.28 -17.71 50.07
CA LEU A 4 13.32 -18.71 49.64
C LEU A 4 11.89 -18.15 49.58
N ALA A 5 11.50 -17.35 50.57
CA ALA A 5 10.19 -16.70 50.60
C ALA A 5 10.01 -15.72 49.41
N VAL A 6 11.06 -14.96 49.08
CA VAL A 6 11.04 -14.06 47.91
C VAL A 6 10.94 -14.85 46.60
N LEU A 7 11.68 -15.94 46.44
CA LEU A 7 11.62 -16.79 45.24
C LEU A 7 10.24 -17.44 45.07
N LEU A 8 9.63 -17.92 46.16
CA LEU A 8 8.27 -18.48 46.14
C LEU A 8 7.23 -17.42 45.78
N LEU A 9 7.36 -16.21 46.33
CA LEU A 9 6.48 -15.09 45.97
C LEU A 9 6.64 -14.70 44.49
N ALA A 10 7.88 -14.61 44.00
CA ALA A 10 8.15 -14.29 42.59
C ALA A 10 7.57 -15.36 41.65
N LEU A 11 7.72 -16.64 42.00
CA LEU A 11 7.12 -17.74 41.25
C LEU A 11 5.59 -17.69 41.28
N ALA A 12 4.98 -17.40 42.44
CA ALA A 12 3.54 -17.28 42.56
C ALA A 12 3.00 -16.13 41.70
N VAL A 13 3.64 -14.95 41.74
CA VAL A 13 3.29 -13.81 40.88
C VAL A 13 3.46 -14.15 39.40
N TRP A 14 4.54 -14.83 39.04
CA TRP A 14 4.77 -15.27 37.66
C TRP A 14 3.71 -16.25 37.17
N LEU A 15 3.32 -17.24 37.99
CA LEU A 15 2.25 -18.19 37.67
C LEU A 15 0.89 -17.50 37.56
N VAL A 16 0.56 -16.58 38.48
CA VAL A 16 -0.67 -15.79 38.42
C VAL A 16 -0.72 -14.96 37.14
N SER A 17 0.39 -14.32 36.77
CA SER A 17 0.51 -13.59 35.50
C SER A 17 0.33 -14.50 34.29
N ARG A 18 0.94 -15.68 34.31
CA ARG A 18 0.89 -16.65 33.21
C ARG A 18 -0.51 -17.21 32.97
N CYS A 19 -1.28 -17.36 34.04
CA CYS A 19 -2.67 -17.83 34.01
C CYS A 19 -3.69 -16.68 33.96
N TRP A 20 -3.24 -15.42 33.86
CA TRP A 20 -4.14 -14.27 33.86
C TRP A 20 -5.04 -14.31 32.61
N PRO A 21 -6.35 -14.02 32.74
CA PRO A 21 -7.26 -14.10 31.62
C PRO A 21 -6.90 -13.09 30.53
N VAL A 22 -6.68 -13.60 29.31
CA VAL A 22 -6.48 -12.77 28.13
C VAL A 22 -7.76 -11.95 27.85
N PRO A 23 -7.69 -10.66 27.53
CA PRO A 23 -8.85 -9.88 27.12
C PRO A 23 -9.55 -10.46 25.87
N ALA A 24 -10.88 -10.43 25.84
CA ALA A 24 -11.65 -10.96 24.69
C ALA A 24 -11.32 -10.25 23.38
N ALA A 25 -11.06 -8.93 23.43
CA ALA A 25 -10.67 -8.13 22.27
C ALA A 25 -9.37 -8.61 21.62
N GLN A 26 -8.36 -9.00 22.42
CA GLN A 26 -7.10 -9.54 21.90
C GLN A 26 -7.30 -10.89 21.20
N ARG A 27 -8.11 -11.78 21.79
CA ARG A 27 -8.45 -13.07 21.16
C ARG A 27 -9.21 -12.89 19.85
N GLN A 28 -10.18 -11.99 19.82
CA GLN A 28 -10.96 -11.69 18.61
C GLN A 28 -10.08 -11.08 17.52
N ALA A 29 -9.21 -10.13 17.88
CA ALA A 29 -8.25 -9.54 16.95
C ALA A 29 -7.33 -10.61 16.34
N LEU A 30 -6.78 -11.50 17.16
CA LEU A 30 -5.91 -12.57 16.67
C LEU A 30 -6.66 -13.53 15.74
N ALA A 31 -7.86 -13.96 16.13
CA ALA A 31 -8.69 -14.83 15.29
C ALA A 31 -9.03 -14.19 13.93
N GLN A 32 -9.27 -12.88 13.91
CA GLN A 32 -9.50 -12.13 12.67
C GLN A 32 -8.27 -12.09 11.77
N LEU A 33 -7.07 -11.91 12.33
CA LEU A 33 -5.80 -11.90 11.59
C LEU A 33 -5.39 -13.27 11.08
N ASP A 34 -5.65 -14.34 11.84
CA ASP A 34 -5.30 -15.72 11.49
C ASP A 34 -6.30 -16.38 10.52
N SER A 35 -7.46 -15.77 10.27
CA SER A 35 -8.47 -16.33 9.36
C SER A 35 -7.94 -16.52 7.92
N PRO A 36 -8.37 -17.50 7.13
CA PRO A 36 -7.87 -17.61 5.75
C PRO A 36 -8.27 -16.40 4.88
N VAL A 37 -7.29 -15.66 4.34
CA VAL A 37 -7.55 -14.58 3.37
C VAL A 37 -7.78 -15.19 1.99
N HIS A 38 -9.02 -15.07 1.49
CA HIS A 38 -9.38 -15.47 0.15
C HIS A 38 -8.91 -14.40 -0.83
N ALA A 39 -7.90 -14.71 -1.64
CA ALA A 39 -7.45 -13.85 -2.71
C ALA A 39 -8.06 -14.33 -4.03
N SER A 40 -8.76 -13.44 -4.74
CA SER A 40 -9.30 -13.74 -6.06
C SER A 40 -8.30 -13.39 -7.16
N GLY A 41 -8.46 -14.00 -8.33
CA GLY A 41 -7.61 -13.75 -9.50
C GLY A 41 -6.16 -14.25 -9.35
N ARG A 42 -5.33 -13.88 -10.33
CA ARG A 42 -3.91 -14.27 -10.37
C ARG A 42 -3.08 -13.45 -9.40
N ASN A 43 -2.10 -14.08 -8.76
CA ASN A 43 -1.05 -13.37 -8.05
C ASN A 43 -0.13 -12.67 -9.06
N GLY A 44 0.04 -11.36 -8.94
CA GLY A 44 0.91 -10.53 -9.78
C GLY A 44 2.26 -10.22 -9.16
N PHE A 45 2.59 -10.82 -8.00
CA PHE A 45 3.80 -10.48 -7.27
C PHE A 45 5.08 -10.67 -8.11
N ALA A 46 5.18 -11.69 -8.97
CA ALA A 46 6.34 -11.84 -9.86
C ALA A 46 6.51 -10.69 -10.84
N GLN A 47 5.39 -10.11 -11.32
CA GLN A 47 5.43 -8.97 -12.22
C GLN A 47 5.92 -7.72 -11.50
N LEU A 48 5.46 -7.51 -10.27
CA LEU A 48 5.89 -6.42 -9.41
C LEU A 48 7.35 -6.56 -8.98
N TRP A 49 7.77 -7.76 -8.56
CA TRP A 49 9.14 -8.09 -8.15
C TRP A 49 10.17 -7.82 -9.25
N LEU A 50 9.81 -8.16 -10.50
CA LEU A 50 10.70 -8.05 -11.65
C LEU A 50 10.40 -6.84 -12.54
N LEU A 51 9.65 -5.87 -12.04
CA LEU A 51 9.11 -4.76 -12.84
C LEU A 51 10.20 -4.01 -13.62
N ALA A 52 11.39 -3.85 -13.01
CA ALA A 52 12.54 -3.16 -13.58
C ALA A 52 13.23 -3.90 -14.74
N TYR A 53 12.98 -5.20 -14.94
CA TYR A 53 13.73 -6.00 -15.92
C TYR A 53 12.93 -6.20 -17.20
N ASP A 54 13.55 -5.93 -18.35
CA ASP A 54 13.04 -6.29 -19.67
C ASP A 54 13.39 -7.75 -20.03
N GLY A 55 12.65 -8.33 -20.98
CA GLY A 55 12.95 -9.64 -21.56
C GLY A 55 12.00 -10.77 -21.13
N PRO A 56 11.88 -11.09 -19.83
CA PRO A 56 11.00 -12.16 -19.37
C PRO A 56 9.52 -11.88 -19.64
N ASP A 57 8.87 -12.89 -20.24
CA ASP A 57 7.41 -13.01 -20.27
C ASP A 57 6.85 -13.35 -18.87
N ALA A 58 5.52 -13.43 -18.77
CA ALA A 58 4.86 -13.69 -17.48
C ALA A 58 5.36 -15.00 -16.83
N ALA A 59 5.50 -16.09 -17.60
CA ALA A 59 5.97 -17.37 -17.09
C ALA A 59 7.45 -17.34 -16.69
N GLY A 60 8.30 -16.64 -17.43
CA GLY A 60 9.70 -16.40 -17.09
C GLY A 60 9.86 -15.64 -15.79
N ARG A 61 8.99 -14.67 -15.52
CA ARG A 61 8.97 -13.92 -14.25
C ARG A 61 8.62 -14.82 -13.07
N GLU A 62 7.63 -15.70 -13.22
CA GLU A 62 7.30 -16.68 -12.18
C GLU A 62 8.48 -17.62 -11.89
N ARG A 63 9.20 -18.09 -12.92
CA ARG A 63 10.39 -18.93 -12.73
C ARG A 63 11.51 -18.20 -12.00
N LEU A 64 11.80 -16.96 -12.37
CA LEU A 64 12.82 -16.13 -11.71
C LEU A 64 12.44 -15.84 -10.24
N LEU A 65 11.18 -15.53 -9.97
CA LEU A 65 10.69 -15.38 -8.60
C LEU A 65 10.84 -16.67 -7.78
N ALA A 66 10.49 -17.82 -8.34
CA ALA A 66 10.64 -19.10 -7.65
C ALA A 66 12.11 -19.40 -7.30
N GLU A 67 13.04 -19.07 -8.20
CA GLU A 67 14.47 -19.16 -7.94
C GLU A 67 14.92 -18.19 -6.84
N ASP A 68 14.44 -16.95 -6.85
CA ASP A 68 14.72 -15.97 -5.80
C ASP A 68 14.22 -16.43 -4.43
N VAL A 69 13.02 -17.02 -4.37
CA VAL A 69 12.46 -17.58 -3.14
C VAL A 69 13.30 -18.75 -2.64
N ALA A 70 13.72 -19.67 -3.54
CA ALA A 70 14.58 -20.79 -3.17
C ALA A 70 15.95 -20.30 -2.65
N ARG A 71 16.54 -19.30 -3.32
CA ARG A 71 17.80 -18.68 -2.90
C ARG A 71 17.67 -17.96 -1.55
N TRP A 72 16.57 -17.26 -1.32
CA TRP A 72 16.26 -16.64 -0.03
C TRP A 72 16.16 -17.69 1.07
N GLN A 73 15.41 -18.77 0.86
CA GLN A 73 15.21 -19.82 1.85
C GLN A 73 16.50 -20.60 2.15
N GLY A 74 17.32 -20.87 1.13
CA GLY A 74 18.59 -21.60 1.27
C GLY A 74 19.76 -20.75 1.80
N GLY A 75 19.65 -19.42 1.81
CA GLY A 75 20.71 -18.52 2.26
C GLY A 75 20.85 -18.43 3.78
N LEU A 76 22.08 -18.18 4.24
CA LEU A 76 22.37 -17.96 5.66
C LEU A 76 21.71 -16.67 6.16
N PRO A 77 21.11 -16.65 7.37
CA PRO A 77 20.53 -15.44 7.94
C PRO A 77 21.48 -14.24 7.93
N GLY A 78 20.97 -13.06 7.53
CA GLY A 78 21.78 -11.85 7.38
C GLY A 78 22.72 -11.82 6.18
N GLN A 79 22.82 -12.90 5.39
CA GLN A 79 23.62 -12.99 4.16
C GLN A 79 22.76 -13.29 2.92
N ARG A 80 21.44 -13.26 3.06
CA ARG A 80 20.52 -13.55 1.96
C ARG A 80 20.48 -12.42 0.96
N ALA A 81 20.45 -12.77 -0.31
CA ALA A 81 20.33 -11.81 -1.39
C ALA A 81 18.95 -11.12 -1.34
N GLY A 82 18.96 -9.81 -1.08
CA GLY A 82 17.76 -8.97 -1.09
C GLY A 82 17.37 -8.46 -2.48
N VAL A 83 18.15 -8.78 -3.50
CA VAL A 83 17.96 -8.37 -4.91
C VAL A 83 17.72 -9.61 -5.76
N SER A 84 16.91 -9.51 -6.82
CA SER A 84 16.61 -10.65 -7.70
C SER A 84 17.84 -11.21 -8.43
N VAL A 85 17.86 -12.52 -8.72
CA VAL A 85 18.81 -13.17 -9.66
C VAL A 85 18.74 -12.54 -11.06
N ALA A 86 17.62 -11.89 -11.39
CA ALA A 86 17.50 -11.09 -12.61
C ALA A 86 18.54 -9.98 -12.70
N ALA A 87 18.99 -9.41 -11.57
CA ALA A 87 20.04 -8.38 -11.54
C ALA A 87 21.37 -8.87 -12.14
N GLU A 88 21.64 -10.17 -12.06
CA GLU A 88 22.87 -10.79 -12.57
C GLU A 88 22.73 -11.23 -14.04
N ARG A 89 21.49 -11.40 -14.52
CA ARG A 89 21.19 -12.06 -15.81
C ARG A 89 20.59 -11.13 -16.85
N LEU A 90 19.94 -10.06 -16.40
CA LEU A 90 19.11 -9.19 -17.22
C LEU A 90 19.50 -7.73 -17.02
N HIS A 91 19.24 -6.94 -18.06
CA HIS A 91 19.40 -5.50 -17.97
C HIS A 91 18.18 -4.90 -17.26
N ALA A 92 18.41 -4.19 -16.16
CA ALA A 92 17.39 -3.37 -15.54
C ALA A 92 17.22 -2.07 -16.34
N VAL A 93 15.98 -1.63 -16.52
CA VAL A 93 15.66 -0.35 -17.15
C VAL A 93 16.26 0.78 -16.30
N PRO A 94 17.19 1.59 -16.84
CA PRO A 94 17.84 2.64 -16.07
C PRO A 94 16.89 3.79 -15.80
N LEU A 95 16.48 3.99 -14.55
CA LEU A 95 15.67 5.13 -14.17
C LEU A 95 16.55 6.40 -14.06
N GLY A 96 16.36 7.34 -14.98
CA GLY A 96 17.12 8.60 -15.00
C GLY A 96 16.76 9.54 -13.84
N ALA A 97 17.75 10.26 -13.31
CA ALA A 97 17.51 11.36 -12.39
C ALA A 97 16.58 12.39 -13.06
N GLY A 98 15.43 12.66 -12.44
CA GLY A 98 14.43 13.57 -12.99
C GLY A 98 13.45 12.94 -13.98
N SER A 99 13.29 11.61 -14.02
CA SER A 99 12.16 10.96 -14.72
C SER A 99 10.82 11.24 -14.07
N ARG A 100 10.81 11.68 -12.81
CA ARG A 100 9.61 12.03 -12.07
C ARG A 100 9.37 13.53 -12.11
N CYS A 101 8.09 13.89 -12.18
CA CYS A 101 7.64 15.21 -11.79
C CYS A 101 7.87 15.40 -10.28
N GLY A 102 7.92 16.67 -9.82
CA GLY A 102 8.20 17.05 -8.43
C GLY A 102 7.36 16.36 -7.34
N THR A 103 7.47 16.84 -6.10
CA THR A 103 6.84 16.21 -4.94
C THR A 103 5.35 15.95 -5.15
N ARG A 104 4.93 14.67 -5.07
CA ARG A 104 3.55 14.21 -5.29
C ARG A 104 2.93 14.62 -6.63
N GLY A 105 3.74 14.80 -7.67
CA GLY A 105 3.23 15.09 -9.03
C GLY A 105 2.56 16.46 -9.17
N ILE A 106 2.78 17.38 -8.23
CA ILE A 106 2.29 18.76 -8.32
C ILE A 106 2.97 19.45 -9.50
N ASP A 107 2.18 20.14 -10.33
CA ASP A 107 2.62 20.90 -11.50
C ASP A 107 3.39 20.04 -12.51
N CYS A 108 3.04 18.76 -12.60
CA CYS A 108 3.75 17.81 -13.47
C CYS A 108 3.63 18.22 -14.93
N LEU A 109 2.43 18.61 -15.37
CA LEU A 109 2.19 19.03 -16.76
C LEU A 109 2.99 20.29 -17.11
N ALA A 110 3.04 21.26 -16.18
CA ALA A 110 3.80 22.50 -16.36
C ALA A 110 5.31 22.24 -16.43
N GLN A 111 5.86 21.37 -15.57
CA GLN A 111 7.27 20.97 -15.60
C GLN A 111 7.65 20.31 -16.93
N VAL A 112 6.80 19.40 -17.42
CA VAL A 112 7.05 18.71 -18.70
C VAL A 112 6.97 19.69 -19.88
N ARG A 113 6.06 20.66 -19.83
CA ARG A 113 5.98 21.73 -20.84
C ARG A 113 7.20 22.65 -20.85
N ALA A 114 7.79 22.92 -19.69
CA ALA A 114 8.99 23.75 -19.59
C ALA A 114 10.22 23.06 -20.21
N GLU A 115 10.33 21.72 -20.08
CA GLU A 115 11.50 20.97 -20.54
C GLU A 115 11.15 19.66 -21.29
N PRO A 116 10.38 19.69 -22.39
CA PRO A 116 9.85 18.46 -23.03
C PRO A 116 10.96 17.55 -23.55
N GLN A 117 12.06 18.12 -24.07
CA GLN A 117 13.20 17.33 -24.56
C GLN A 117 13.95 16.60 -23.44
N ARG A 118 13.95 17.14 -22.22
CA ARG A 118 14.55 16.46 -21.06
C ARG A 118 13.77 15.19 -20.77
N PHE A 119 12.45 15.28 -20.66
CA PHE A 119 11.58 14.13 -20.41
C PHE A 119 11.62 13.12 -21.57
N ALA A 120 11.70 13.57 -22.81
CA ALA A 120 11.85 12.68 -23.97
C ALA A 120 13.13 11.83 -23.89
N ARG A 121 14.26 12.43 -23.50
CA ARG A 121 15.52 11.70 -23.33
C ARG A 121 15.47 10.72 -22.16
N VAL A 122 14.88 11.13 -21.04
CA VAL A 122 14.82 10.28 -19.84
C VAL A 122 13.92 9.05 -20.04
N HIS A 123 12.88 9.16 -20.87
CA HIS A 123 11.96 8.05 -21.17
C HIS A 123 12.34 7.22 -22.39
N GLN A 124 13.49 7.51 -23.02
CA GLN A 124 13.94 6.77 -24.19
C GLN A 124 14.17 5.29 -23.81
N GLY A 125 13.42 4.39 -24.45
CA GLY A 125 13.50 2.95 -24.19
C GLY A 125 12.60 2.43 -23.06
N HIS A 126 11.81 3.29 -22.39
CA HIS A 126 10.98 2.87 -21.25
C HIS A 126 9.59 2.32 -21.65
N ALA A 127 9.27 2.23 -22.94
CA ALA A 127 7.95 1.80 -23.41
C ALA A 127 7.53 0.43 -22.85
N ALA A 128 8.46 -0.53 -22.78
CA ALA A 128 8.19 -1.85 -22.22
C ALA A 128 7.93 -1.79 -20.70
N LEU A 129 8.63 -0.92 -19.96
CA LEU A 129 8.36 -0.67 -18.55
C LEU A 129 6.96 -0.08 -18.34
N HIS A 130 6.58 0.93 -19.14
CA HIS A 130 5.28 1.57 -19.03
C HIS A 130 4.13 0.58 -19.28
N ALA A 131 4.28 -0.29 -20.28
CA ALA A 131 3.32 -1.37 -20.54
C ALA A 131 3.20 -2.33 -19.34
N ARG A 132 4.33 -2.74 -18.74
CA ARG A 132 4.31 -3.62 -17.56
C ARG A 132 3.64 -2.97 -16.35
N VAL A 133 3.84 -1.66 -16.13
CA VAL A 133 3.15 -0.95 -15.05
C VAL A 133 1.64 -0.96 -15.29
N ALA A 134 1.18 -0.69 -16.52
CA ALA A 134 -0.24 -0.75 -16.87
C ALA A 134 -0.82 -2.17 -16.68
N ASP A 135 -0.08 -3.21 -17.07
CA ASP A 135 -0.52 -4.62 -16.97
C ASP A 135 -0.78 -5.07 -15.53
N LEU A 136 -0.22 -4.40 -14.52
CA LEU A 136 -0.48 -4.70 -13.10
C LEU A 136 -1.98 -4.61 -12.74
N ALA A 137 -2.75 -3.77 -13.45
CA ALA A 137 -4.19 -3.65 -13.25
C ALA A 137 -4.96 -4.98 -13.48
N GLY A 138 -4.41 -5.86 -14.32
CA GLY A 138 -5.01 -7.15 -14.70
C GLY A 138 -4.80 -8.28 -13.69
N TYR A 139 -4.03 -8.06 -12.63
CA TYR A 139 -3.81 -9.05 -11.57
C TYR A 139 -4.83 -8.91 -10.45
N GLY A 140 -5.09 -10.00 -9.73
CA GLY A 140 -6.06 -10.00 -8.63
C GLY A 140 -5.47 -9.52 -7.31
N HIS A 141 -4.22 -9.91 -7.04
CA HIS A 141 -3.52 -9.61 -5.79
C HIS A 141 -1.99 -9.67 -5.97
N PHE A 142 -1.24 -9.21 -4.98
CA PHE A 142 0.23 -9.14 -4.94
C PHE A 142 0.72 -9.67 -3.60
N ARG A 143 0.69 -11.00 -3.43
CA ARG A 143 1.13 -11.66 -2.20
C ARG A 143 2.60 -12.06 -2.30
N SER A 144 3.42 -11.61 -1.37
CA SER A 144 4.83 -11.98 -1.31
C SER A 144 5.00 -13.45 -0.91
N PRO A 145 5.77 -14.25 -1.67
CA PRO A 145 6.13 -15.61 -1.26
C PRO A 145 7.33 -15.65 -0.30
N PHE A 146 7.98 -14.52 -0.05
CA PHE A 146 9.14 -14.47 0.84
C PHE A 146 8.71 -14.59 2.30
N VAL A 147 9.34 -15.50 3.03
CA VAL A 147 9.09 -15.73 4.46
C VAL A 147 10.29 -15.24 5.25
N LEU A 148 10.03 -14.48 6.32
CA LEU A 148 11.08 -14.03 7.22
C LEU A 148 11.72 -15.23 7.93
N ALA A 149 13.05 -15.31 7.95
CA ALA A 149 13.74 -16.34 8.73
C ALA A 149 14.44 -15.77 9.96
N PRO A 150 14.88 -16.65 10.88
CA PRO A 150 15.49 -16.22 12.13
C PRO A 150 16.65 -15.26 11.90
N ARG A 151 16.65 -14.11 12.60
CA ARG A 151 17.66 -13.02 12.55
C ARG A 151 17.59 -12.08 11.34
N ASP A 152 16.74 -12.34 10.34
CA ASP A 152 16.46 -11.34 9.32
C ASP A 152 15.53 -10.27 9.90
N VAL A 153 15.76 -9.01 9.52
CA VAL A 153 14.95 -7.87 10.00
C VAL A 153 13.76 -7.58 9.08
N CYS A 154 13.86 -7.97 7.81
CA CYS A 154 12.81 -7.82 6.80
C CYS A 154 12.93 -8.86 5.69
N VAL A 155 11.85 -9.06 4.95
CA VAL A 155 11.86 -9.77 3.65
C VAL A 155 12.25 -8.80 2.53
N PRO A 156 12.77 -9.30 1.40
CA PRO A 156 13.09 -8.45 0.27
C PRO A 156 11.83 -7.76 -0.28
N LEU A 157 11.97 -6.48 -0.62
CA LEU A 157 10.91 -5.68 -1.21
C LEU A 157 11.12 -5.56 -2.73
N PRO A 158 10.05 -5.60 -3.53
CA PRO A 158 10.14 -5.34 -4.96
C PRO A 158 10.80 -3.98 -5.23
N ALA A 159 11.45 -3.85 -6.39
CA ALA A 159 11.90 -2.55 -6.87
C ALA A 159 10.67 -1.72 -7.23
N LEU A 160 10.22 -0.89 -6.28
CA LEU A 160 8.96 -0.15 -6.36
C LEU A 160 9.07 1.18 -7.13
N LEU A 161 10.27 1.75 -7.25
CA LEU A 161 10.50 3.02 -7.96
C LEU A 161 10.01 3.06 -9.42
N PRO A 162 10.18 2.00 -10.24
CA PRO A 162 9.70 1.98 -11.63
C PRO A 162 8.18 2.19 -11.78
N LEU A 163 7.37 1.96 -10.73
CA LEU A 163 5.93 2.20 -10.78
C LEU A 163 5.59 3.68 -11.06
N MET A 164 6.46 4.60 -10.64
CA MET A 164 6.21 6.05 -10.75
C MET A 164 6.68 6.62 -12.09
N ASP A 165 7.41 5.83 -12.88
CA ASP A 165 8.08 6.30 -14.09
C ASP A 165 7.10 6.75 -15.20
N PRO A 166 5.99 6.03 -15.49
CA PRO A 166 5.13 6.37 -16.62
C PRO A 166 4.45 7.74 -16.53
N GLY A 167 4.30 8.32 -15.32
CA GLY A 167 3.50 9.53 -15.11
C GLY A 167 3.95 10.71 -15.98
N SER A 168 5.24 11.04 -15.96
CA SER A 168 5.75 12.16 -16.76
C SER A 168 5.92 11.82 -18.25
N ALA A 169 6.00 10.53 -18.60
CA ALA A 169 5.97 10.09 -20.00
C ALA A 169 4.58 10.33 -20.62
N HIS A 170 3.51 10.06 -19.87
CA HIS A 170 2.15 10.34 -20.31
C HIS A 170 1.89 11.85 -20.39
N ALA A 171 2.45 12.63 -19.45
CA ALA A 171 2.48 14.10 -19.55
C ALA A 171 3.20 14.59 -20.81
N LEU A 172 4.32 13.97 -21.17
CA LEU A 172 5.06 14.32 -22.37
C LEU A 172 4.25 14.02 -23.63
N ALA A 173 3.62 12.84 -23.72
CA ALA A 173 2.75 12.50 -24.84
C ALA A 173 1.64 13.54 -25.02
N PHE A 174 1.01 13.96 -23.92
CA PHE A 174 0.00 15.01 -23.93
C PHE A 174 0.56 16.35 -24.41
N VAL A 175 1.68 16.82 -23.85
CA VAL A 175 2.33 18.09 -24.26
C VAL A 175 2.74 18.09 -25.73
N GLN A 176 3.08 16.93 -26.29
CA GLN A 176 3.44 16.75 -27.70
C GLN A 176 2.22 16.65 -28.63
N GLY A 177 0.99 16.74 -28.10
CA GLY A 177 -0.25 16.73 -28.86
C GLY A 177 -0.92 15.36 -28.97
N ASP A 178 -0.31 14.29 -28.46
CA ASP A 178 -0.95 12.98 -28.36
C ASP A 178 -1.78 12.88 -27.07
N HIS A 179 -2.83 13.69 -27.02
CA HIS A 179 -3.74 13.75 -25.86
C HIS A 179 -4.39 12.40 -25.58
N ALA A 180 -4.71 11.63 -26.63
CA ALA A 180 -5.38 10.34 -26.49
C ALA A 180 -4.48 9.31 -25.80
N ALA A 181 -3.22 9.18 -26.22
CA ALA A 181 -2.27 8.27 -25.58
C ALA A 181 -1.93 8.72 -24.16
N GLY A 182 -1.71 10.02 -23.94
CA GLY A 182 -1.43 10.56 -22.60
C GLY A 182 -2.55 10.27 -21.60
N LEU A 183 -3.80 10.54 -21.96
CA LEU A 183 -4.97 10.25 -21.11
C LEU A 183 -5.15 8.75 -20.89
N ALA A 184 -5.06 7.93 -21.94
CA ALA A 184 -5.23 6.48 -21.84
C ALA A 184 -4.16 5.86 -20.92
N GLY A 185 -2.91 6.30 -21.07
CA GLY A 185 -1.79 5.86 -20.25
C GLY A 185 -1.96 6.20 -18.78
N ILE A 186 -2.36 7.44 -18.45
CA ILE A 186 -2.61 7.84 -17.05
C ILE A 186 -3.71 7.02 -16.42
N CYS A 187 -4.81 6.81 -17.14
CA CYS A 187 -5.93 6.01 -16.66
C CYS A 187 -5.56 4.52 -16.49
N ALA A 188 -4.69 3.97 -17.33
CA ALA A 188 -4.15 2.63 -17.13
C ALA A 188 -3.25 2.54 -15.87
N THR A 189 -2.37 3.53 -15.66
CA THR A 189 -1.54 3.60 -14.45
C THR A 189 -2.38 3.81 -13.18
N LEU A 190 -3.48 4.58 -13.26
CA LEU A 190 -4.45 4.73 -12.18
C LEU A 190 -5.06 3.39 -11.77
N LEU A 191 -5.47 2.57 -12.74
CA LEU A 191 -6.03 1.23 -12.48
C LEU A 191 -5.00 0.31 -11.81
N ALA A 192 -3.73 0.38 -12.24
CA ALA A 192 -2.65 -0.35 -11.59
C ALA A 192 -2.47 0.08 -10.13
N GLY A 193 -2.47 1.40 -9.87
CA GLY A 193 -2.41 1.96 -8.51
C GLY A 193 -3.56 1.46 -7.63
N ARG A 194 -4.81 1.55 -8.11
CA ARG A 194 -5.99 1.06 -7.39
C ARG A 194 -5.89 -0.42 -7.05
N ARG A 195 -5.35 -1.24 -7.96
CA ARG A 195 -5.13 -2.67 -7.71
C ARG A 195 -4.10 -2.90 -6.60
N LEU A 196 -3.02 -2.12 -6.57
CA LEU A 196 -1.98 -2.22 -5.55
C LEU A 196 -2.48 -1.82 -4.15
N VAL A 197 -3.40 -0.85 -4.04
CA VAL A 197 -3.96 -0.40 -2.75
C VAL A 197 -4.57 -1.58 -1.98
N HIS A 198 -5.50 -2.32 -2.59
CA HIS A 198 -6.26 -3.39 -1.91
C HIS A 198 -5.70 -4.79 -2.15
N GLY A 199 -4.99 -5.01 -3.26
CA GLY A 199 -4.52 -6.34 -3.66
C GLY A 199 -3.24 -6.78 -2.95
N SER A 200 -2.56 -5.90 -2.21
CA SER A 200 -1.26 -6.18 -1.59
C SER A 200 -1.38 -6.72 -0.16
N ASP A 201 -0.50 -7.65 0.20
CA ASP A 201 -0.27 -8.07 1.58
C ASP A 201 0.83 -7.25 2.29
N ALA A 202 1.56 -6.41 1.57
CA ALA A 202 2.55 -5.49 2.13
C ALA A 202 1.98 -4.06 2.23
N LEU A 203 2.10 -3.43 3.40
CA LEU A 203 1.62 -2.06 3.65
C LEU A 203 2.36 -1.05 2.78
N VAL A 204 3.67 -1.22 2.58
CA VAL A 204 4.48 -0.34 1.71
C VAL A 204 3.95 -0.31 0.27
N THR A 205 3.56 -1.46 -0.28
CA THR A 205 3.02 -1.57 -1.64
C THR A 205 1.63 -0.96 -1.73
N SER A 206 0.77 -1.15 -0.72
CA SER A 206 -0.56 -0.52 -0.64
C SER A 206 -0.47 1.01 -0.59
N VAL A 207 0.40 1.54 0.29
CA VAL A 207 0.67 2.99 0.41
C VAL A 207 1.21 3.58 -0.88
N LEU A 208 2.10 2.86 -1.57
CA LEU A 208 2.62 3.31 -2.86
C LEU A 208 1.55 3.25 -3.96
N GLY A 209 0.66 2.25 -3.95
CA GLY A 209 -0.51 2.20 -4.80
C GLY A 209 -1.39 3.44 -4.62
N ALA A 210 -1.62 3.86 -3.38
CA ALA A 210 -2.39 5.06 -3.07
C ALA A 210 -1.69 6.33 -3.56
N ALA A 211 -0.36 6.41 -3.39
CA ALA A 211 0.43 7.51 -3.95
C ALA A 211 0.38 7.54 -5.49
N LEU A 212 0.40 6.37 -6.15
CA LEU A 212 0.24 6.27 -7.60
C LEU A 212 -1.13 6.82 -8.02
N VAL A 213 -2.19 6.45 -7.30
CA VAL A 213 -3.53 6.99 -7.56
C VAL A 213 -3.57 8.51 -7.40
N GLU A 214 -3.09 9.04 -6.27
CA GLU A 214 -3.08 10.47 -5.96
C GLU A 214 -2.34 11.28 -7.04
N THR A 215 -1.12 10.87 -7.37
CA THR A 215 -0.25 11.58 -8.32
C THR A 215 -0.79 11.55 -9.75
N GLN A 216 -1.30 10.39 -10.19
CA GLN A 216 -1.85 10.24 -11.54
C GLN A 216 -3.20 10.93 -11.70
N ALA A 217 -4.04 10.94 -10.66
CA ALA A 217 -5.31 11.66 -10.68
C ALA A 217 -5.10 13.18 -10.74
N ARG A 218 -4.11 13.71 -10.00
CA ARG A 218 -3.72 15.12 -10.11
C ARG A 218 -3.28 15.49 -11.52
N LEU A 219 -2.38 14.70 -12.11
CA LEU A 219 -1.93 14.95 -13.48
C LEU A 219 -3.09 14.84 -14.49
N LEU A 220 -4.01 13.89 -14.31
CA LEU A 220 -5.22 13.79 -15.12
C LEU A 220 -6.05 15.08 -15.02
N SER A 221 -6.25 15.62 -13.82
CA SER A 221 -6.97 16.88 -13.63
C SER A 221 -6.31 18.05 -14.37
N GLU A 222 -4.97 18.17 -14.31
CA GLU A 222 -4.21 19.19 -15.04
C GLU A 222 -4.44 19.08 -16.55
N MET A 223 -4.36 17.87 -17.11
CA MET A 223 -4.62 17.63 -18.53
C MET A 223 -6.05 17.96 -18.93
N LEU A 224 -7.03 17.55 -18.12
CA LEU A 224 -8.44 17.79 -18.39
C LEU A 224 -8.79 19.27 -18.38
N ALA A 225 -8.09 20.09 -17.59
CA ALA A 225 -8.28 21.54 -17.56
C ALA A 225 -7.88 22.23 -18.88
N GLU A 226 -6.95 21.64 -19.63
CA GLU A 226 -6.48 22.19 -20.91
C GLU A 226 -7.30 21.73 -22.13
N LEU A 227 -8.16 20.72 -21.94
CA LEU A 227 -8.99 20.19 -23.02
C LEU A 227 -10.35 20.89 -23.10
N PRO A 228 -10.92 21.05 -24.31
CA PRO A 228 -12.28 21.53 -24.48
C PRO A 228 -13.29 20.72 -23.66
N ALA A 229 -14.29 21.41 -23.09
CA ALA A 229 -15.42 20.76 -22.43
C ALA A 229 -16.11 19.78 -23.40
N GLY A 230 -16.52 18.61 -22.89
CA GLY A 230 -17.17 17.57 -23.69
C GLY A 230 -16.25 16.69 -24.55
N GLN A 231 -14.93 16.89 -24.54
CA GLN A 231 -14.01 15.97 -25.21
C GLN A 231 -14.15 14.54 -24.62
N PRO A 232 -14.40 13.51 -25.44
CA PRO A 232 -14.58 12.15 -24.94
C PRO A 232 -13.29 11.61 -24.32
N LEU A 233 -13.44 10.94 -23.18
CA LEU A 233 -12.32 10.29 -22.50
C LEU A 233 -12.07 8.89 -23.08
N PRO A 234 -10.80 8.42 -23.08
CA PRO A 234 -10.51 7.04 -23.46
C PRO A 234 -11.26 6.00 -22.60
N PRO A 235 -11.59 4.81 -23.14
CA PRO A 235 -12.26 3.74 -22.40
C PRO A 235 -11.64 3.41 -21.04
N ALA A 236 -10.30 3.40 -20.96
CA ALA A 236 -9.56 3.14 -19.71
C ALA A 236 -9.95 4.11 -18.58
N CYS A 237 -10.27 5.37 -18.90
CA CYS A 237 -10.63 6.38 -17.93
C CYS A 237 -12.01 6.15 -17.31
N HIS A 238 -12.95 5.53 -18.03
CA HIS A 238 -14.27 5.22 -17.48
C HIS A 238 -14.18 4.26 -16.30
N ALA A 239 -13.32 3.24 -16.40
CA ALA A 239 -13.06 2.32 -15.30
C ALA A 239 -12.22 2.98 -14.21
N ALA A 240 -11.17 3.73 -14.59
CA ALA A 240 -10.24 4.36 -13.65
C ALA A 240 -10.91 5.39 -12.73
N LEU A 241 -11.87 6.16 -13.26
CA LEU A 241 -12.57 7.24 -12.56
C LEU A 241 -13.82 6.78 -11.79
N GLN A 242 -14.13 5.48 -11.76
CA GLN A 242 -15.14 4.98 -10.84
C GLN A 242 -14.72 5.28 -9.39
N PRO A 243 -15.65 5.70 -8.51
CA PRO A 243 -15.35 5.88 -7.09
C PRO A 243 -14.75 4.60 -6.49
N MET A 244 -13.70 4.76 -5.68
CA MET A 244 -13.11 3.64 -4.95
C MET A 244 -14.10 3.16 -3.86
N GLY A 245 -14.55 1.92 -3.95
CA GLY A 245 -15.39 1.31 -2.92
C GLY A 245 -14.64 1.07 -1.61
N VAL A 246 -15.38 0.70 -0.56
CA VAL A 246 -14.80 0.38 0.77
C VAL A 246 -13.73 -0.70 0.65
N ASP A 247 -13.98 -1.76 -0.12
CA ASP A 247 -13.03 -2.87 -0.28
C ASP A 247 -11.75 -2.45 -1.01
N GLU A 248 -11.81 -1.42 -1.86
CA GLU A 248 -10.61 -0.88 -2.54
C GLU A 248 -9.77 0.01 -1.63
N GLN A 249 -10.37 0.60 -0.59
CA GLN A 249 -9.70 1.49 0.36
C GLN A 249 -9.20 0.75 1.61
N ASP A 250 -9.67 -0.48 1.82
CA ASP A 250 -9.43 -1.28 3.02
C ASP A 250 -7.95 -1.68 3.15
N LEU A 251 -7.36 -1.40 4.32
CA LEU A 251 -5.99 -1.76 4.67
C LEU A 251 -5.88 -3.12 5.36
N CYS A 252 -6.99 -3.79 5.64
CA CYS A 252 -7.01 -5.09 6.28
C CYS A 252 -6.08 -6.11 5.60
N PRO A 253 -6.06 -6.29 4.25
CA PRO A 253 -5.16 -7.25 3.61
C PRO A 253 -3.69 -6.96 3.90
N ALA A 254 -3.30 -5.69 3.84
CA ALA A 254 -1.93 -5.25 4.11
C ALA A 254 -1.54 -5.45 5.57
N LEU A 255 -2.37 -5.01 6.54
CA LEU A 255 -2.04 -5.16 7.96
C LEU A 255 -2.00 -6.62 8.40
N ARG A 256 -2.79 -7.49 7.76
CA ARG A 256 -2.71 -8.94 7.99
C ARG A 256 -1.40 -9.52 7.49
N GLY A 257 -0.91 -9.08 6.34
CA GLY A 257 0.40 -9.50 5.83
C GLY A 257 1.54 -8.98 6.70
N GLU A 258 1.49 -7.73 7.18
CA GLU A 258 2.47 -7.19 8.14
C GLU A 258 2.49 -8.01 9.45
N PHE A 259 1.32 -8.35 9.99
CA PHE A 259 1.22 -9.22 11.17
C PHE A 259 1.81 -10.61 10.91
N ALA A 260 1.46 -11.23 9.79
CA ALA A 260 1.99 -12.53 9.39
C ALA A 260 3.51 -12.50 9.20
N LEU A 261 4.04 -11.42 8.63
CA LEU A 261 5.47 -11.21 8.44
C LEU A 261 6.23 -11.06 9.77
N SER A 262 5.61 -10.43 10.76
CA SER A 262 6.23 -10.22 12.08
C SER A 262 6.31 -11.50 12.93
N THR A 263 5.42 -12.47 12.68
CA THR A 263 5.24 -13.64 13.56
C THR A 263 6.47 -14.58 13.60
N PRO A 264 7.10 -14.98 12.48
CA PRO A 264 8.29 -15.84 12.50
C PRO A 264 9.48 -15.27 13.29
N ALA A 265 9.62 -13.94 13.37
CA ALA A 265 10.66 -13.32 14.18
C ALA A 265 10.45 -13.54 15.68
N LEU A 266 9.20 -13.68 16.13
CA LEU A 266 8.88 -13.98 17.53
C LEU A 266 9.38 -15.37 17.92
N ASP A 267 9.15 -16.36 17.07
CA ASP A 267 9.64 -17.73 17.30
C ASP A 267 11.17 -17.75 17.40
N ALA A 268 11.84 -17.04 16.49
CA ALA A 268 13.30 -16.91 16.50
C ALA A 268 13.84 -16.23 17.77
N GLU A 269 13.20 -15.15 18.25
CA GLU A 269 13.61 -14.45 19.46
C GLU A 269 13.37 -15.30 20.72
N SER A 270 12.26 -16.06 20.76
CA SER A 270 11.98 -16.99 21.87
C SER A 270 13.05 -18.06 22.01
N ALA A 271 13.62 -18.53 20.88
CA ALA A 271 14.65 -19.55 20.84
C ALA A 271 16.08 -19.02 21.04
N ARG A 272 16.26 -17.70 21.18
CA ARG A 272 17.59 -17.06 21.21
C ARG A 272 18.41 -17.40 22.46
N LEU A 273 17.77 -17.47 23.62
CA LEU A 273 18.38 -17.88 24.89
C LEU A 273 17.46 -18.87 25.61
N PRO A 274 18.01 -19.88 26.31
CA PRO A 274 17.21 -20.91 26.98
C PRO A 274 16.25 -20.36 28.05
N TRP A 275 16.54 -19.18 28.60
CA TRP A 275 15.72 -18.53 29.64
C TRP A 275 14.68 -17.56 29.08
N ASN A 276 14.67 -17.27 27.77
CA ASN A 276 13.76 -16.28 27.18
C ASN A 276 12.30 -16.64 27.38
N GLY A 277 11.95 -17.93 27.40
CA GLY A 277 10.58 -18.40 27.65
C GLY A 277 9.99 -17.97 29.00
N LEU A 278 10.81 -17.53 29.97
CA LEU A 278 10.36 -16.99 31.26
C LEU A 278 9.83 -15.56 31.17
N VAL A 279 10.30 -14.79 30.17
CA VAL A 279 10.00 -13.35 30.02
C VAL A 279 9.44 -13.00 28.63
N PHE A 280 9.35 -13.98 27.72
CA PHE A 280 8.88 -13.85 26.36
C PHE A 280 8.04 -15.07 25.97
N ASP A 281 6.72 -14.90 25.99
CA ASP A 281 5.74 -15.87 25.50
C ASP A 281 5.29 -15.44 24.10
N VAL A 282 5.59 -16.26 23.09
CA VAL A 282 5.24 -15.96 21.69
C VAL A 282 3.74 -15.75 21.52
N GLN A 283 2.91 -16.60 22.12
CA GLN A 283 1.48 -16.54 21.94
C GLN A 283 0.85 -15.35 22.67
N ALA A 284 1.30 -15.08 23.90
CA ALA A 284 0.87 -13.87 24.61
C ALA A 284 1.33 -12.61 23.86
N THR A 285 2.52 -12.63 23.26
CA THR A 285 3.03 -11.52 22.44
C THR A 285 2.18 -11.30 21.20
N ARG A 286 1.81 -12.38 20.48
CA ARG A 286 0.88 -12.31 19.33
C ARG A 286 -0.48 -11.72 19.75
N LEU A 287 -1.01 -12.13 20.89
CA LEU A 287 -2.26 -11.60 21.44
C LEU A 287 -2.17 -10.11 21.78
N CYS A 288 -1.06 -9.67 22.37
CA CYS A 288 -0.81 -8.24 22.62
C CYS A 288 -0.67 -7.44 21.32
N MET A 289 -0.01 -8.00 20.30
CA MET A 289 0.20 -7.34 19.02
C MET A 289 -1.08 -7.27 18.16
N ALA A 290 -1.94 -8.29 18.22
CA ALA A 290 -3.06 -8.44 17.29
C ALA A 290 -3.97 -7.20 17.16
N PRO A 291 -4.40 -6.51 18.23
CA PRO A 291 -5.22 -5.30 18.10
C PRO A 291 -4.58 -4.18 17.26
N HIS A 292 -3.25 -4.09 17.21
CA HIS A 292 -2.52 -3.09 16.42
C HIS A 292 -2.65 -3.27 14.92
N TYR A 293 -2.99 -4.48 14.47
CA TYR A 293 -3.16 -4.83 13.06
C TYR A 293 -4.63 -5.06 12.70
N ALA A 294 -5.41 -5.66 13.62
CA ALA A 294 -6.78 -6.09 13.35
C ALA A 294 -7.79 -4.93 13.22
N TRP A 295 -7.46 -3.73 13.72
CA TRP A 295 -8.40 -2.60 13.71
C TRP A 295 -8.91 -2.25 12.31
N ALA A 296 -8.08 -2.37 11.27
CA ALA A 296 -8.48 -2.07 9.89
C ALA A 296 -9.48 -3.09 9.34
N CYS A 297 -9.50 -4.30 9.89
CA CYS A 297 -10.39 -5.37 9.44
C CYS A 297 -11.80 -5.28 10.05
N GLY A 298 -12.00 -4.44 11.06
CA GLY A 298 -13.26 -4.31 11.79
C GLY A 298 -14.36 -3.56 11.04
N SER A 299 -15.62 -3.73 11.48
CA SER A 299 -16.76 -2.99 10.93
C SER A 299 -16.64 -1.48 11.12
N ALA A 300 -16.01 -1.02 12.21
CA ALA A 300 -15.77 0.40 12.47
C ALA A 300 -14.90 1.05 11.39
N ALA A 301 -13.81 0.40 10.96
CA ALA A 301 -12.97 0.89 9.87
C ALA A 301 -13.74 0.92 8.55
N ARG A 302 -14.49 -0.16 8.23
CA ARG A 302 -15.33 -0.22 7.03
C ARG A 302 -16.41 0.87 7.00
N GLN A 303 -17.04 1.16 8.14
CA GLN A 303 -18.02 2.23 8.28
C GLN A 303 -17.36 3.61 8.08
N ALA A 304 -16.20 3.84 8.70
CA ALA A 304 -15.46 5.09 8.51
C ALA A 304 -15.08 5.31 7.04
N LEU A 305 -14.65 4.25 6.33
CA LEU A 305 -14.40 4.31 4.88
C LEU A 305 -15.66 4.63 4.07
N ALA A 306 -16.79 3.99 4.38
CA ALA A 306 -18.07 4.22 3.70
C ALA A 306 -18.58 5.67 3.88
N GLU A 307 -18.34 6.25 5.05
CA GLU A 307 -18.76 7.61 5.41
C GLU A 307 -17.69 8.67 5.09
N ASP A 308 -16.54 8.28 4.51
CA ASP A 308 -15.38 9.13 4.28
C ASP A 308 -14.90 9.87 5.54
N ARG A 309 -15.02 9.22 6.70
CA ARG A 309 -14.48 9.72 7.99
C ARG A 309 -13.04 9.22 8.18
N PRO A 310 -12.16 10.02 8.80
CA PRO A 310 -10.79 9.59 9.07
C PRO A 310 -10.76 8.23 9.78
N LEU A 311 -9.94 7.31 9.28
CA LEU A 311 -9.66 6.05 9.96
C LEU A 311 -8.96 6.36 11.29
N GLU A 312 -9.53 5.90 12.40
CA GLU A 312 -8.93 6.04 13.73
C GLU A 312 -8.12 4.78 14.07
N VAL A 313 -6.82 4.93 14.22
CA VAL A 313 -5.99 3.84 14.74
C VAL A 313 -6.14 3.78 16.26
N PRO A 314 -6.59 2.65 16.83
CA PRO A 314 -6.79 2.57 18.27
C PRO A 314 -5.47 2.70 19.02
N PRO A 315 -5.47 3.31 20.22
CA PRO A 315 -4.30 3.38 21.06
C PRO A 315 -3.86 1.98 21.50
N ALA A 316 -2.58 1.86 21.88
CA ALA A 316 -2.07 0.63 22.49
C ALA A 316 -2.89 0.28 23.74
N PRO A 317 -3.30 -0.98 23.93
CA PRO A 317 -3.94 -1.38 25.17
C PRO A 317 -2.96 -1.19 26.35
N PRO A 318 -3.45 -0.78 27.53
CA PRO A 318 -2.59 -0.62 28.70
C PRO A 318 -1.96 -1.96 29.09
N GLN A 319 -0.72 -1.93 29.57
CA GLN A 319 -0.02 -3.12 30.06
C GLN A 319 -0.56 -3.51 31.45
N GLY A 320 -1.02 -4.77 31.60
CA GLY A 320 -1.58 -5.30 32.83
C GLY A 320 -0.70 -6.37 33.51
N ILE A 321 -1.32 -7.12 34.44
CA ILE A 321 -0.69 -8.20 35.21
C ILE A 321 -0.16 -9.30 34.28
N GLU A 322 -0.82 -9.54 33.15
CA GLU A 322 -0.41 -10.46 32.10
C GLU A 322 1.02 -10.19 31.56
N CYS A 323 1.52 -8.95 31.67
CA CYS A 323 2.85 -8.61 31.18
C CYS A 323 3.99 -9.07 32.09
N LEU A 324 3.74 -9.44 33.35
CA LEU A 324 4.84 -9.85 34.26
C LEU A 324 5.51 -11.16 33.82
N SER A 325 4.77 -12.07 33.19
CA SER A 325 5.30 -13.30 32.58
C SER A 325 5.70 -13.15 31.11
N ASN A 326 5.49 -11.96 30.53
CA ASN A 326 5.75 -11.64 29.12
C ASN A 326 6.32 -10.22 28.93
N ILE A 327 7.26 -9.80 29.80
CA ILE A 327 7.75 -8.41 29.84
C ILE A 327 8.36 -7.99 28.50
N LEU A 328 9.17 -8.88 27.89
CA LEU A 328 9.80 -8.58 26.60
C LEU A 328 8.75 -8.52 25.48
N GLY A 329 7.75 -9.40 25.51
CA GLY A 329 6.67 -9.42 24.54
C GLY A 329 5.77 -8.19 24.61
N CYS A 330 5.36 -7.77 25.81
CA CYS A 330 4.57 -6.55 25.99
C CYS A 330 5.33 -5.28 25.59
N ARG A 331 6.65 -5.22 25.86
CA ARG A 331 7.50 -4.12 25.39
C ARG A 331 7.62 -4.12 23.87
N LEU A 332 7.81 -5.29 23.27
CA LEU A 332 7.86 -5.42 21.81
C LEU A 332 6.54 -4.95 21.17
N ALA A 333 5.39 -5.38 21.69
CA ALA A 333 4.09 -4.94 21.21
C ALA A 333 3.89 -3.42 21.32
N ALA A 334 4.44 -2.78 22.37
CA ALA A 334 4.38 -1.34 22.54
C ALA A 334 5.33 -0.55 21.60
N ILE A 335 6.46 -1.14 21.18
CA ILE A 335 7.46 -0.52 20.29
C ILE A 335 7.15 -0.76 18.81
N ALA A 336 6.64 -1.96 18.48
CA ALA A 336 6.40 -2.41 17.11
C ALA A 336 5.25 -1.69 16.40
N PHE A 337 4.72 -0.62 16.98
CA PHE A 337 3.72 0.23 16.38
C PHE A 337 4.40 1.44 15.72
N PRO A 338 4.68 1.41 14.40
CA PRO A 338 4.92 2.65 13.69
C PRO A 338 3.69 3.55 13.81
N ALA A 339 3.84 4.86 13.63
CA ALA A 339 2.69 5.71 13.36
C ALA A 339 2.02 5.22 12.07
N ILE A 340 1.02 4.33 12.18
CA ILE A 340 0.26 3.79 11.03
C ILE A 340 -0.75 4.82 10.53
N GLN A 341 -1.12 5.79 11.37
CA GLN A 341 -2.07 6.85 11.07
C GLN A 341 -1.80 7.58 9.73
N PRO A 342 -0.56 8.00 9.40
CA PRO A 342 -0.27 8.65 8.12
C PRO A 342 -0.45 7.71 6.93
N TYR A 343 -0.32 6.39 7.11
CA TYR A 343 -0.56 5.40 6.06
C TYR A 343 -2.06 5.12 5.90
N ALA A 344 -2.83 5.11 7.00
CA ALA A 344 -4.28 5.00 6.99
C ALA A 344 -4.95 6.11 6.17
N ALA A 345 -4.48 7.34 6.31
CA ALA A 345 -5.01 8.47 5.54
C ALA A 345 -4.78 8.36 4.03
N ARG A 346 -3.74 7.63 3.58
CA ARG A 346 -3.34 7.61 2.15
C ARG A 346 -4.38 6.98 1.24
N SER A 347 -4.99 5.85 1.64
CA SER A 347 -6.03 5.21 0.80
C SER A 347 -7.28 6.09 0.70
N GLN A 348 -7.64 6.79 1.79
CA GLN A 348 -8.75 7.74 1.80
C GLN A 348 -8.45 8.98 0.95
N ASP A 349 -7.23 9.50 0.99
CA ASP A 349 -6.80 10.63 0.16
C ASP A 349 -6.78 10.27 -1.33
N ALA A 350 -6.34 9.06 -1.68
CA ALA A 350 -6.42 8.53 -3.04
C ALA A 350 -7.89 8.43 -3.53
N ALA A 351 -8.79 7.91 -2.69
CA ALA A 351 -10.21 7.82 -3.00
C ALA A 351 -10.87 9.20 -3.13
N ALA A 352 -10.52 10.14 -2.26
CA ALA A 352 -10.99 11.53 -2.32
C ALA A 352 -10.51 12.23 -3.59
N MET A 353 -9.24 12.05 -3.96
CA MET A 353 -8.68 12.61 -5.20
C MET A 353 -9.41 12.06 -6.43
N LEU A 354 -9.68 10.74 -6.50
CA LEU A 354 -10.43 10.17 -7.61
C LEU A 354 -11.87 10.70 -7.69
N ARG A 355 -12.56 10.85 -6.54
CA ARG A 355 -13.89 11.48 -6.50
C ARG A 355 -13.84 12.91 -7.02
N LEU A 356 -12.82 13.68 -6.65
CA LEU A 356 -12.63 15.05 -7.12
C LEU A 356 -12.44 15.13 -8.64
N VAL A 357 -11.60 14.28 -9.22
CA VAL A 357 -11.37 14.23 -10.67
C VAL A 357 -12.61 13.72 -11.42
N ALA A 358 -13.33 12.75 -10.86
CA ALA A 358 -14.61 12.30 -11.40
C ALA A 358 -15.65 13.43 -11.40
N ALA A 359 -15.74 14.20 -10.32
CA ALA A 359 -16.60 15.38 -10.22
C ALA A 359 -16.21 16.45 -11.26
N GLN A 360 -14.91 16.72 -11.45
CA GLN A 360 -14.42 17.62 -12.49
C GLN A 360 -14.85 17.16 -13.88
N CYS A 361 -14.71 15.86 -14.18
CA CYS A 361 -15.16 15.28 -15.46
C CYS A 361 -16.66 15.44 -15.67
N TRP A 362 -17.47 15.19 -14.64
CA TRP A 362 -18.91 15.34 -14.68
C TRP A 362 -19.33 16.80 -14.90
N LEU A 363 -18.73 17.74 -14.17
CA LEU A 363 -19.00 19.18 -14.30
C LEU A 363 -18.68 19.70 -15.70
N ARG A 364 -17.63 19.19 -16.35
CA ARG A 364 -17.27 19.54 -17.74
C ARG A 364 -18.32 19.11 -18.77
N GLN A 365 -19.24 18.22 -18.41
CA GLN A 365 -20.34 17.77 -19.25
C GLN A 365 -21.66 18.52 -18.96
N GLN A 366 -21.72 19.31 -17.88
CA GLN A 366 -22.95 20.00 -17.49
C GLN A 366 -23.14 21.31 -18.27
N PRO A 367 -24.39 21.64 -18.66
CA PRO A 367 -24.71 22.96 -19.19
C PRO A 367 -24.77 24.01 -18.06
N GLY A 368 -24.46 25.27 -18.39
CA GLY A 368 -24.66 26.40 -17.49
C GLY A 368 -23.53 26.64 -16.47
N PRO A 369 -23.77 27.50 -15.45
CA PRO A 369 -22.75 27.87 -14.47
C PRO A 369 -22.33 26.69 -13.59
N ARG A 370 -21.02 26.48 -13.44
CA ARG A 370 -20.46 25.36 -12.67
C ARG A 370 -20.89 25.34 -11.21
N ALA A 371 -21.06 26.51 -10.59
CA ALA A 371 -21.52 26.61 -9.20
C ALA A 371 -22.92 25.99 -9.01
N GLN A 372 -23.81 26.17 -9.99
CA GLN A 372 -25.14 25.57 -9.97
C GLN A 372 -25.06 24.06 -10.23
N ALA A 373 -24.27 23.65 -11.22
CA ALA A 373 -24.05 22.23 -11.51
C ALA A 373 -23.50 21.48 -10.29
N LEU A 374 -22.57 22.09 -9.54
CA LEU A 374 -21.96 21.49 -8.35
C LEU A 374 -23.00 21.14 -7.26
N SER A 375 -24.05 21.94 -7.08
CA SER A 375 -25.15 21.59 -6.15
C SER A 375 -25.93 20.33 -6.54
N HIS A 376 -25.80 19.90 -7.80
CA HIS A 376 -26.44 18.69 -8.34
C HIS A 376 -25.45 17.54 -8.57
N LEU A 377 -24.22 17.61 -8.05
CA LEU A 377 -23.20 16.57 -8.20
C LEU A 377 -23.76 15.16 -7.87
N PRO A 378 -23.47 14.08 -8.59
CA PRO A 378 -24.01 12.76 -8.24
C PRO A 378 -23.58 12.29 -6.84
N ALA A 379 -24.43 11.51 -6.17
CA ALA A 379 -24.22 11.12 -4.77
C ALA A 379 -22.90 10.32 -4.58
N GLU A 380 -22.56 9.49 -5.56
CA GLU A 380 -21.35 8.69 -5.62
C GLU A 380 -20.04 9.51 -5.76
N MET A 381 -20.15 10.80 -6.16
CA MET A 381 -19.03 11.73 -6.23
C MET A 381 -19.01 12.70 -5.05
N ARG A 382 -20.02 12.68 -4.18
CA ARG A 382 -20.08 13.48 -2.96
C ARG A 382 -19.40 12.76 -1.80
N SER A 383 -18.98 13.54 -0.82
CA SER A 383 -18.71 13.06 0.52
C SER A 383 -19.41 13.95 1.53
N ALA A 384 -19.88 13.35 2.63
CA ALA A 384 -20.48 14.08 3.74
C ALA A 384 -19.45 14.91 4.52
N THR A 385 -18.16 14.61 4.38
CA THR A 385 -17.05 15.23 5.13
C THR A 385 -16.14 16.09 4.26
N ARG A 386 -15.97 15.73 2.98
CA ARG A 386 -15.09 16.41 2.01
C ARG A 386 -15.92 16.88 0.82
N VAL A 387 -16.44 18.10 0.89
CA VAL A 387 -17.25 18.71 -0.15
C VAL A 387 -16.33 19.39 -1.18
N PRO A 388 -16.41 19.05 -2.48
CA PRO A 388 -15.66 19.77 -3.51
C PRO A 388 -16.10 21.24 -3.57
N GLU A 389 -15.13 22.16 -3.70
CA GLU A 389 -15.38 23.59 -3.84
C GLU A 389 -14.78 24.07 -5.16
N LEU A 390 -15.31 25.14 -5.74
CA LEU A 390 -14.69 25.71 -6.95
C LEU A 390 -13.45 26.50 -6.56
N GLY A 391 -12.36 26.30 -7.30
CA GLY A 391 -11.16 27.10 -7.17
C GLY A 391 -11.36 28.56 -7.57
N PRO A 392 -10.39 29.44 -7.28
CA PRO A 392 -10.49 30.88 -7.54
C PRO A 392 -10.69 31.24 -9.03
N ASP A 393 -10.26 30.37 -9.93
CA ASP A 393 -10.43 30.52 -11.37
C ASP A 393 -11.85 30.18 -11.86
N GLY A 394 -12.69 29.57 -10.99
CA GLY A 394 -14.01 29.04 -11.37
C GLY A 394 -13.93 27.88 -12.37
N LEU A 395 -12.73 27.35 -12.63
CA LEU A 395 -12.48 26.25 -13.57
C LEU A 395 -11.95 24.98 -12.92
N SER A 396 -11.28 25.12 -11.78
CA SER A 396 -10.77 24.02 -10.98
C SER A 396 -11.70 23.66 -9.82
N LEU A 397 -11.49 22.45 -9.26
CA LEU A 397 -12.08 21.98 -8.01
C LEU A 397 -11.00 21.75 -6.95
#